data_AF-A0A534ZZ32-F1
#
_entry.id   AF-A0A534ZZ32-F1
#
_cell.length_a   1.000
_cell.length_b   1.000
_cell.length_c   1.000
_cell.angle_alpha   90.00
_cell.angle_beta   90.00
_cell.angle_gamma   90.00
#
_symmetry.space_group_name_H-M   'P 1'
#
loop_
_entity.id
_entity.type
_entity.pdbx_description
1 polymer ?
#
loop_
_entity_poly.entity_id
_entity_poly.type
_entity_poly.pdbx_seq_one_letter_code
_entity_poly.pdbx_strand_id
1 'polypeptide(L)'
;MRARETTTRAPEETEALGEALGRAARGGELIGLVGELGAGKTCLVRGLARGLGIDPERVHSPSFTIVTEYPGGRLPLAHVDLYRLEAPGEQAPFLRDVL
;
A
#
# COMPACT_ATOMS: atom_id res chain seq x y z
N MET A 1 6.74 -11.01 18.37
CA MET A 1 6.46 -10.78 16.93
C MET A 1 6.88 -12.03 16.17
N ARG A 2 6.06 -12.56 15.25
CA ARG A 2 6.46 -13.71 14.41
C ARG A 2 6.78 -13.19 13.02
N ALA A 3 7.99 -13.45 12.55
CA ALA A 3 8.36 -13.20 11.16
C ALA A 3 7.85 -14.35 10.27
N ARG A 4 7.42 -14.02 9.06
CA ARG A 4 7.15 -14.98 7.99
C ARG A 4 7.91 -14.52 6.76
N GLU A 5 8.44 -15.47 6.02
CA GLU A 5 9.12 -15.24 4.76
C GLU A 5 8.34 -15.90 3.63
N THR A 6 8.28 -15.23 2.49
CA THR A 6 7.58 -15.72 1.30
C THR A 6 8.32 -15.18 0.08
N THR A 7 8.55 -16.05 -0.89
CA THR A 7 9.21 -15.69 -2.15
C THR A 7 8.19 -15.68 -3.27
N THR A 8 8.16 -14.59 -4.04
CA THR A 8 7.36 -14.45 -5.26
C THR A 8 8.29 -14.32 -6.46
N ARG A 9 7.91 -14.89 -7.60
CA ARG A 9 8.73 -14.92 -8.82
C ARG A 9 8.17 -14.09 -9.96
N ALA A 10 6.95 -13.59 -9.81
CA ALA A 10 6.27 -12.76 -10.78
C ALA A 10 5.39 -11.70 -10.09
N PRO A 11 5.10 -10.55 -10.74
CA PRO A 11 4.23 -9.52 -10.18
C PRO A 11 2.87 -10.04 -9.73
N GLU A 12 2.29 -10.98 -10.48
CA GLU A 12 0.97 -11.57 -10.21
C GLU A 12 0.97 -12.36 -8.89
N GLU A 13 2.08 -12.99 -8.53
CA GLU A 13 2.23 -13.69 -7.25
C GLU A 13 2.32 -12.70 -6.08
N THR A 14 3.02 -11.58 -6.27
CA THR A 14 3.06 -10.48 -5.28
C THR A 14 1.68 -9.85 -5.12
N GLU A 15 0.94 -9.67 -6.21
CA GLU A 15 -0.45 -9.21 -6.17
C GLU A 15 -1.36 -10.20 -5.45
N ALA A 16 -1.22 -11.52 -5.69
CA ALA A 16 -1.99 -12.54 -4.98
C ALA A 16 -1.73 -12.53 -3.47
N LEU A 17 -0.47 -12.31 -3.06
CA LEU A 17 -0.11 -12.10 -1.66
C LEU A 17 -0.81 -10.84 -1.09
N GLY A 18 -0.76 -9.73 -1.82
CA GLY A 18 -1.45 -8.50 -1.44
C GLY A 18 -2.96 -8.72 -1.30
N GLU A 19 -3.58 -9.45 -2.21
CA GLU A 19 -5.01 -9.77 -2.17
C GLU A 19 -5.38 -10.61 -0.95
N ALA A 20 -4.56 -11.60 -0.59
CA ALA A 20 -4.78 -12.37 0.63
C ALA A 20 -4.73 -11.50 1.89
N LEU A 21 -3.78 -10.56 1.98
CA LEU A 21 -3.71 -9.57 3.06
C LEU A 21 -4.95 -8.66 3.05
N GLY A 22 -5.34 -8.22 1.85
CA GLY A 22 -6.48 -7.33 1.64
C GLY A 22 -7.79 -7.99 2.05
N ARG A 23 -7.98 -9.29 1.83
CA ARG A 23 -9.16 -10.03 2.31
C ARG A 23 -9.16 -10.27 3.82
N ALA A 24 -7.97 -10.39 4.43
CA ALA A 24 -7.82 -10.64 5.86
C ALA A 24 -7.93 -9.38 6.75
N ALA A 25 -7.73 -8.19 6.18
CA ALA A 25 -7.76 -6.91 6.91
C ALA A 25 -9.09 -6.65 7.63
N ARG A 26 -9.06 -5.90 8.72
CA ARG A 26 -10.23 -5.57 9.55
C ARG A 26 -10.45 -4.06 9.70
N GLY A 27 -9.50 -3.25 9.25
CA GLY A 27 -9.50 -1.80 9.39
C GLY A 27 -8.60 -1.36 10.55
N GLY A 28 -7.96 -0.20 10.38
CA GLY A 28 -7.01 0.36 11.36
C GLY A 28 -5.59 -0.21 11.27
N GLU A 29 -5.32 -1.11 10.32
CA GLU A 29 -3.95 -1.59 10.09
C GLU A 29 -3.07 -0.54 9.40
N LEU A 30 -1.85 -0.38 9.92
CA LEU A 30 -0.78 0.34 9.25
C LEU A 30 0.24 -0.66 8.70
N ILE A 31 0.42 -0.68 7.37
CA ILE A 31 1.32 -1.61 6.68
C ILE A 31 2.51 -0.81 6.11
N GLY A 32 3.68 -0.96 6.74
CA GLY A 32 4.93 -0.38 6.23
C GLY A 32 5.55 -1.23 5.12
N LEU A 33 5.73 -0.64 3.93
CA LEU A 33 6.41 -1.28 2.79
C LEU A 33 7.80 -0.69 2.61
N VAL A 34 8.83 -1.52 2.78
CA VAL A 34 10.24 -1.10 2.67
C VAL A 34 10.92 -1.89 1.56
N GLY A 35 11.64 -1.19 0.68
CA GLY A 35 12.38 -1.78 -0.41
C GLY A 35 12.77 -0.73 -1.45
N GLU A 36 13.74 -1.06 -2.29
CA GLU A 36 14.25 -0.16 -3.33
C GLU A 36 13.22 0.17 -4.43
N LEU A 37 13.56 1.11 -5.29
CA LEU A 37 12.76 1.39 -6.48
C LEU A 37 12.66 0.11 -7.34
N GLY A 38 11.44 -0.23 -7.76
CA GLY A 38 11.20 -1.46 -8.53
C GLY A 38 11.08 -2.73 -7.69
N ALA A 39 11.19 -2.68 -6.36
CA ALA A 39 11.05 -3.86 -5.49
C ALA A 39 9.64 -4.50 -5.43
N GLY A 40 8.67 -4.01 -6.22
CA GLY A 40 7.32 -4.57 -6.27
C GLY A 40 6.32 -4.04 -5.22
N LYS A 41 6.67 -2.98 -4.49
CA LYS A 41 5.78 -2.36 -3.48
C LYS A 41 4.39 -2.04 -4.04
N THR A 42 4.32 -1.38 -5.19
CA THR A 42 3.04 -1.03 -5.83
C THR A 42 2.27 -2.25 -6.33
N CYS A 43 2.94 -3.34 -6.73
CA CYS A 43 2.27 -4.60 -7.06
C CYS A 43 1.57 -5.18 -5.82
N LEU A 44 2.23 -5.17 -4.66
CA LEU A 44 1.60 -5.60 -3.42
C LEU A 44 0.37 -4.75 -3.06
N VAL A 45 0.45 -3.43 -3.25
CA VAL A 45 -0.68 -2.51 -2.98
C VAL A 45 -1.84 -2.73 -3.95
N ARG A 46 -1.58 -3.02 -5.23
CA ARG A 46 -2.64 -3.41 -6.19
C ARG A 46 -3.37 -4.67 -5.76
N GLY A 47 -2.62 -5.68 -5.33
CA GLY A 47 -3.17 -6.87 -4.71
C GLY A 47 -4.06 -6.54 -3.52
N LEU A 48 -3.54 -5.71 -2.60
CA LEU A 48 -4.28 -5.28 -1.41
C LEU A 48 -5.61 -4.60 -1.78
N ALA A 49 -5.59 -3.68 -2.74
CA ALA A 49 -6.78 -3.02 -3.25
C ALA A 49 -7.80 -4.02 -3.79
N ARG A 50 -7.36 -4.98 -4.62
CA ARG A 50 -8.22 -6.07 -5.12
C ARG A 50 -8.87 -6.84 -3.97
N GLY A 51 -8.11 -7.22 -2.94
CA GLY A 51 -8.61 -7.93 -1.76
C GLY A 51 -9.58 -7.11 -0.90
N LEU A 52 -9.52 -5.78 -1.00
CA LEU A 52 -10.45 -4.84 -0.38
C LEU A 52 -11.69 -4.57 -1.25
N GLY A 53 -11.77 -5.11 -2.46
CA GLY A 53 -12.87 -4.84 -3.39
C GLY A 53 -12.74 -3.48 -4.10
N ILE A 54 -11.53 -2.91 -4.13
CA ILE A 54 -11.19 -1.70 -4.86
C ILE A 54 -10.64 -2.14 -6.23
N ASP A 55 -11.01 -1.42 -7.29
CA ASP A 55 -10.47 -1.64 -8.62
C ASP A 55 -8.93 -1.45 -8.64
N PRO A 56 -8.14 -2.53 -8.86
CA PRO A 56 -6.69 -2.46 -8.82
C PRO A 56 -6.11 -1.63 -9.98
N GLU A 57 -6.83 -1.43 -11.08
CA GLU A 57 -6.35 -0.61 -12.22
C GLU A 57 -6.23 0.87 -11.85
N ARG A 58 -6.99 1.31 -10.83
CA ARG A 58 -6.88 2.68 -10.29
C ARG A 58 -5.59 2.88 -9.49
N VAL A 59 -4.95 1.81 -9.02
CA VAL A 59 -3.77 1.89 -8.16
C VAL A 59 -2.50 2.11 -8.97
N HIS A 60 -1.94 3.30 -8.79
CA HIS A 60 -0.66 3.71 -9.35
C HIS A 60 0.29 4.16 -8.22
N SER A 61 1.59 4.21 -8.53
CA SER A 61 2.55 4.84 -7.63
C SER A 61 2.15 6.31 -7.52
N PRO A 62 1.96 6.85 -6.31
CA PRO A 62 1.57 8.24 -6.15
C PRO A 62 2.88 9.06 -6.25
N SER A 63 3.41 9.16 -7.47
CA SER A 63 4.74 9.72 -7.73
C SER A 63 4.82 11.24 -7.49
N PHE A 64 3.68 11.90 -7.37
CA PHE A 64 3.55 13.34 -7.13
C PHE A 64 2.51 13.69 -6.06
N THR A 65 1.59 12.78 -5.73
CA THR A 65 0.68 12.89 -4.59
C THR A 65 1.32 12.14 -3.43
N ILE A 66 1.55 12.77 -2.28
CA ILE A 66 2.17 12.06 -1.15
C ILE A 66 1.25 10.93 -0.64
N VAL A 67 -0.06 11.16 -0.75
CA VAL A 67 -1.14 10.25 -0.37
C VAL A 67 -2.11 10.12 -1.55
N THR A 68 -2.52 8.89 -1.87
CA THR A 68 -3.69 8.64 -2.71
C THR A 68 -4.68 7.76 -1.95
N GLU A 69 -5.92 8.24 -1.83
CA GLU A 69 -7.02 7.50 -1.22
C GLU A 69 -7.87 6.78 -2.28
N TYR A 70 -8.23 5.54 -1.98
CA TYR A 70 -9.08 4.71 -2.80
C TYR A 70 -10.34 4.31 -2.00
N PRO A 71 -11.43 5.10 -2.11
CA PRO A 71 -12.71 4.73 -1.52
C PRO A 71 -13.44 3.70 -2.39
N GLY A 72 -14.48 3.08 -1.83
CA GLY A 72 -15.40 2.21 -2.57
C GLY A 72 -15.16 0.70 -2.42
N GLY A 73 -14.14 0.30 -1.67
CA GLY A 73 -13.98 -1.07 -1.19
C GLY A 73 -14.74 -1.33 0.11
N ARG A 74 -14.57 -2.54 0.65
CA ARG A 74 -15.07 -2.93 2.00
C ARG A 74 -14.40 -2.15 3.13
N LEU A 75 -13.19 -1.64 2.89
CA LEU A 75 -12.46 -0.70 3.73
C LEU A 75 -11.81 0.35 2.81
N PRO A 76 -11.67 1.62 3.23
CA PRO A 76 -10.88 2.59 2.51
C PRO A 76 -9.40 2.18 2.52
N LEU A 77 -8.69 2.49 1.43
CA LEU A 77 -7.25 2.30 1.34
C LEU A 77 -6.57 3.65 1.12
N ALA A 78 -5.68 4.04 2.04
CA ALA A 78 -4.75 5.13 1.83
C ALA A 78 -3.37 4.57 1.44
N HIS A 79 -2.89 4.96 0.26
CA HIS A 79 -1.55 4.60 -0.21
C HIS A 79 -0.65 5.82 -0.10
N VAL A 80 0.37 5.72 0.77
CA VAL A 80 1.33 6.80 1.03
C VAL A 80 2.69 6.41 0.48
N ASP A 81 3.28 7.26 -0.36
CA ASP A 81 4.65 7.08 -0.86
C ASP A 81 5.54 8.19 -0.32
N LEU A 82 6.40 7.82 0.63
CA LEU A 82 7.29 8.75 1.33
C LEU A 82 8.62 8.95 0.60
N TYR A 83 8.84 8.31 -0.56
CA TYR A 83 10.13 8.35 -1.27
C TYR A 83 10.61 9.78 -1.59
N ARG A 84 9.68 10.74 -1.72
CA ARG A 84 9.97 12.14 -2.06
C ARG A 84 9.80 13.14 -0.92
N LEU A 85 9.52 12.69 0.30
CA LEU A 85 9.53 13.61 1.44
C LEU A 85 10.97 13.97 1.79
N GLU A 86 11.31 15.25 1.66
CA GLU A 86 12.50 15.79 2.32
C GLU A 86 12.22 15.88 3.83
N ALA A 87 13.29 15.88 4.63
CA ALA A 87 13.34 15.61 6.08
C ALA A 87 12.11 15.98 6.94
N PRO A 88 11.82 15.21 8.02
CA PRO A 88 10.65 15.41 8.87
C PRO A 88 10.70 16.75 9.60
N GLY A 89 9.98 17.74 9.07
CA GLY A 89 9.86 19.07 9.67
C GLY A 89 8.75 19.91 9.06
N GLU A 90 8.55 19.81 7.74
CA GLU A 90 7.64 20.72 7.02
C GLU A 90 6.38 20.02 6.49
N GLN A 91 6.43 18.69 6.32
CA GLN A 91 5.42 17.88 5.63
C GLN A 91 4.68 16.89 6.56
N ALA A 92 4.80 17.03 7.89
CA ALA A 92 4.15 16.14 8.86
C ALA A 92 2.62 16.34 9.06
N PRO A 93 2.00 17.53 8.85
CA PRO A 93 0.60 17.75 9.25
C PRO A 93 -0.42 16.83 8.53
N PHE A 94 -0.28 16.64 7.22
CA PHE A 94 -1.25 15.87 6.43
C PHE A 94 -1.18 14.36 6.69
N LEU A 95 -0.07 13.84 7.26
CA LEU A 95 0.03 12.43 7.63
C LEU A 95 -0.81 12.10 8.86
N ARG A 96 -1.13 13.08 9.72
CA ARG A 96 -1.92 12.86 10.94
C ARG A 96 -3.39 12.57 10.68
N ASP A 97 -3.91 13.02 9.54
CA ASP A 97 -5.30 12.77 9.17
C ASP A 97 -5.48 11.42 8.47
N VAL A 98 -4.36 10.78 8.08
CA VAL A 98 -4.32 9.54 7.30
C VAL A 98 -3.82 8.34 8.13
N LEU A 99 -2.95 8.57 9.12
CA LEU A 99 -2.38 7.57 10.03
C LEU A 99 -3.10 7.55 11.38
#